data_AF-A0A4W3HSJ4-F1
#
_entry.id   AF-A0A4W3HSJ4-F1
#
_cell.length_a   1.000
_cell.length_b   1.000
_cell.length_c   1.000
_cell.angle_alpha   90.00
_cell.angle_beta   90.00
_cell.angle_gamma   90.00
#
_symmetry.space_group_name_H-M   'P 1'
#
loop_
_entity.id
_entity.type
_entity.pdbx_description
1 polymer ?
#
loop_
_entity_poly.entity_id
_entity_poly.type
_entity_poly.pdbx_seq_one_letter_code
_entity_poly.pdbx_strand_id
1 'polypeptide(L)'
;TFGIKAQKKYSDIEWNQGTKRVAKLKKKVTFSSFGEFKGRAEVFQNGTLRLIHTIAADAGEYSFEMFNEGRCILKNKIQLHLLDLAQTQLPKDSNYSTGRKKQANLQYIDILY
;
A
#
# COMPACT_ATOMS: atom_id res chain seq x y z
N THR A 1 21.15 36.03 -3.88
CA THR A 1 21.18 34.94 -2.88
C THR A 1 20.11 33.93 -3.21
N PHE A 2 20.47 32.77 -3.77
CA PHE A 2 19.52 31.69 -4.04
C PHE A 2 19.15 31.03 -2.70
N GLY A 3 17.96 31.33 -2.20
CA GLY A 3 17.45 30.72 -0.98
C GLY A 3 17.24 29.22 -1.20
N ILE A 4 18.07 28.41 -0.54
CA ILE A 4 17.82 26.97 -0.38
C ILE A 4 16.46 26.86 0.30
N LYS A 5 15.44 26.40 -0.44
CA LYS A 5 14.14 26.06 0.15
C LYS A 5 14.44 25.00 1.22
N ALA A 6 14.27 25.34 2.49
CA ALA A 6 14.39 24.39 3.58
C ALA A 6 13.46 23.21 3.25
N GLN A 7 14.03 22.00 3.12
CA GLN A 7 13.21 20.79 3.02
C GLN A 7 12.27 20.79 4.23
N LYS A 8 10.96 20.77 3.98
CA LYS A 8 9.96 20.65 5.05
C LYS A 8 10.30 19.37 5.82
N LYS A 9 10.83 19.54 7.04
CA LYS A 9 11.04 18.42 7.95
C LYS A 9 9.68 17.83 8.27
N TYR A 10 9.57 16.52 8.19
CA TYR A 10 8.40 15.77 8.63
C TYR A 10 8.80 14.90 9.82
N SER A 11 7.88 14.74 10.77
CA SER A 11 8.01 13.84 11.90
C SER A 11 7.50 12.45 11.57
N ASP A 12 6.35 12.35 10.90
CA ASP A 12 5.61 11.10 10.77
C ASP A 12 5.03 10.91 9.36
N ILE A 13 4.84 9.65 9.00
CA ILE A 13 4.12 9.22 7.80
C ILE A 13 3.00 8.29 8.24
N GLU A 14 1.82 8.46 7.65
CA GLU A 14 0.68 7.56 7.85
C GLU A 14 0.11 7.14 6.49
N TRP A 15 -0.24 5.86 6.42
CA TRP A 15 -1.06 5.30 5.36
C TRP A 15 -2.43 4.94 5.92
N ASN A 16 -3.48 5.36 5.22
CA ASN A 16 -4.86 5.01 5.56
C ASN A 16 -5.58 4.46 4.34
N GLN A 17 -6.54 3.56 4.53
CA GLN A 17 -7.50 3.12 3.52
C GLN A 17 -8.88 3.61 4.00
N GLY A 18 -9.40 4.67 3.37
CA GLY A 18 -10.55 5.42 3.91
C GLY A 18 -10.30 5.89 5.37
N THR A 19 -11.12 5.43 6.31
CA THR A 19 -10.99 5.74 7.75
C THR A 19 -10.10 4.78 8.52
N LYS A 20 -9.65 3.68 7.89
CA LYS A 20 -8.83 2.65 8.53
C LYS A 20 -7.37 3.02 8.43
N ARG A 21 -6.67 3.10 9.56
CA ARG A 21 -5.22 3.26 9.54
C ARG A 21 -4.57 1.93 9.13
N VAL A 22 -3.67 1.99 8.16
CA VAL A 22 -2.98 0.83 7.59
C VAL A 22 -1.62 0.67 8.28
N ALA A 23 -0.80 1.72 8.19
CA ALA A 23 0.55 1.74 8.74
C ALA A 23 0.98 3.15 9.15
N LYS A 24 1.95 3.24 10.07
CA LYS A 24 2.56 4.48 10.51
C LYS A 24 4.06 4.32 10.66
N LEU A 25 4.80 5.32 10.19
CA LEU A 25 6.22 5.52 10.49
C LEU A 25 6.35 6.77 11.35
N LYS A 26 6.79 6.59 12.60
CA LYS A 26 6.99 7.67 13.56
C LYS A 26 8.47 8.03 13.65
N LYS A 27 8.78 9.32 13.56
CA LYS A 27 10.16 9.87 13.63
C LYS A 27 11.18 9.16 12.73
N LYS A 28 10.73 8.58 11.61
CA LYS A 28 11.55 7.79 10.66
C LYS A 28 12.20 6.51 11.23
N VAL A 29 11.77 6.06 12.41
CA VAL A 29 12.39 4.93 13.13
C VAL A 29 11.36 3.87 13.50
N THR A 30 10.24 4.28 14.09
CA THR A 30 9.27 3.33 14.64
C THR A 30 8.17 3.05 13.63
N PHE A 31 8.11 1.82 13.15
CA PHE A 31 7.06 1.33 12.27
C PHE A 31 5.96 0.63 13.08
N SER A 32 4.71 0.74 12.63
CA SER A 32 3.56 0.00 13.18
C SER A 32 2.49 -0.22 12.09
N SER A 33 1.89 -1.41 12.07
CA SER A 33 0.70 -1.73 11.26
C SER A 33 -0.51 -2.00 12.15
N PHE A 34 -1.71 -1.77 11.63
CA PHE A 34 -2.94 -1.68 12.42
C PHE A 34 -4.08 -2.53 11.83
N GLY A 35 -5.02 -2.95 12.69
CA GLY A 35 -6.24 -3.65 12.29
C GLY A 35 -5.98 -4.88 11.42
N GLU A 36 -6.74 -5.02 10.34
CA GLU A 36 -6.64 -6.11 9.35
C GLU A 36 -5.34 -6.08 8.51
N PHE A 37 -4.55 -5.02 8.65
CA PHE A 37 -3.24 -4.87 8.00
C PHE A 37 -2.08 -5.27 8.92
N LYS A 38 -2.35 -5.61 10.19
CA LYS A 38 -1.31 -6.00 11.15
C LYS A 38 -0.57 -7.25 10.66
N GLY A 39 0.76 -7.14 10.57
CA GLY A 39 1.63 -8.20 10.03
C GLY A 39 1.58 -8.36 8.50
N ARG A 40 0.79 -7.55 7.79
CA ARG A 40 0.72 -7.51 6.32
C ARG A 40 1.23 -6.21 5.71
N ALA A 41 1.11 -5.09 6.42
CA ALA A 41 1.59 -3.80 5.98
C ALA A 41 2.93 -3.44 6.59
N GLU A 42 3.81 -2.81 5.82
CA GLU A 42 5.08 -2.20 6.24
C GLU A 42 5.23 -0.83 5.56
N VAL A 43 5.65 0.20 6.29
CA VAL A 43 6.04 1.48 5.67
C VAL A 43 7.54 1.70 5.80
N PHE A 44 8.20 1.89 4.67
CA PHE A 44 9.63 2.12 4.60
C PHE A 44 9.99 3.57 4.93
N GLN A 45 11.27 3.83 5.22
CA GLN A 45 11.77 5.18 5.52
C GLN A 45 11.58 6.18 4.39
N ASN A 46 11.55 5.69 3.16
CA ASN A 46 11.25 6.47 1.98
C ASN A 46 9.75 6.71 1.81
N GLY A 47 8.90 6.31 2.76
CA GLY A 47 7.44 6.49 2.78
C GLY A 47 6.61 5.47 2.00
N THR A 48 7.24 4.59 1.20
CA THR A 48 6.53 3.55 0.44
C THR A 48 5.82 2.58 1.38
N LEU A 49 4.57 2.23 1.07
CA LEU A 49 3.83 1.16 1.75
C LEU A 49 4.02 -0.14 0.98
N ARG A 50 4.49 -1.18 1.67
CA ARG A 50 4.40 -2.56 1.22
C ARG A 50 3.21 -3.23 1.87
N LEU A 51 2.41 -3.92 1.07
CA LEU A 51 1.35 -4.80 1.54
C LEU A 51 1.61 -6.22 1.03
N ILE A 52 1.70 -7.19 1.93
CA ILE A 52 1.89 -8.61 1.61
C ILE A 52 0.60 -9.40 1.81
N HIS A 53 0.47 -10.56 1.15
CA HIS A 53 -0.73 -11.42 1.21
C HIS A 53 -2.01 -10.62 0.92
N THR A 54 -2.03 -9.92 -0.22
CA THR A 54 -3.13 -9.05 -0.61
C THR A 54 -4.41 -9.85 -0.87
N ILE A 55 -5.55 -9.34 -0.41
CA ILE A 55 -6.89 -9.89 -0.62
C ILE A 55 -7.77 -8.87 -1.33
N ALA A 56 -8.87 -9.32 -1.95
CA ALA A 56 -9.78 -8.43 -2.69
C ALA A 56 -10.25 -7.20 -1.89
N ALA A 57 -10.44 -7.35 -0.57
CA ALA A 57 -10.85 -6.26 0.31
C ALA A 57 -9.77 -5.18 0.52
N ASP A 58 -8.52 -5.44 0.15
CA ASP A 58 -7.46 -4.43 0.19
C ASP A 58 -7.59 -3.44 -0.99
N ALA A 59 -8.36 -3.75 -2.04
CA ALA A 59 -8.62 -2.77 -3.10
C ALA A 59 -9.39 -1.55 -2.55
N GLY A 60 -9.05 -0.35 -3.02
CA GLY A 60 -9.69 0.88 -2.53
C GLY A 60 -8.81 2.12 -2.62
N GLU A 61 -9.36 3.24 -2.14
CA GLU A 61 -8.63 4.51 -2.03
C GLU A 61 -7.75 4.49 -0.77
N TYR A 62 -6.46 4.71 -0.97
CA TYR A 62 -5.47 4.93 0.09
C TYR A 62 -5.08 6.40 0.16
N SER A 63 -4.81 6.91 1.36
CA SER A 63 -4.12 8.18 1.57
C SER A 63 -2.72 7.97 2.13
N PHE A 64 -1.76 8.63 1.52
CA PHE A 64 -0.43 8.87 2.07
C PHE A 64 -0.41 10.25 2.72
N GLU A 65 -0.05 10.33 3.99
CA GLU A 65 -0.07 11.58 4.76
C GLU A 65 1.25 11.79 5.50
N MET A 66 1.86 12.96 5.31
CA MET A 66 3.06 13.38 6.05
C MET A 66 2.69 14.42 7.09
N PHE A 67 3.22 14.26 8.29
CA PHE A 67 2.97 15.15 9.41
C PHE A 67 4.25 15.82 9.88
N ASN A 68 4.12 17.05 10.35
CA ASN A 68 5.15 17.74 11.14
C ASN A 68 4.50 18.23 12.44
N GLU A 69 4.99 17.73 13.58
CA GLU A 69 4.49 18.10 14.91
C GLU A 69 2.96 17.93 15.05
N GLY A 70 2.44 16.83 14.47
CA GLY A 70 1.00 16.52 14.48
C GLY A 70 0.16 17.23 13.44
N ARG A 71 0.70 18.22 12.71
CA ARG A 71 0.02 18.88 11.60
C ARG A 71 0.29 18.12 10.29
N CYS A 72 -0.77 17.76 9.56
CA CYS A 72 -0.64 17.22 8.21
C CYS A 72 -0.09 18.32 7.27
N ILE A 73 1.05 18.05 6.63
CA ILE A 73 1.75 18.98 5.73
C ILE A 73 1.74 18.53 4.27
N LEU A 74 1.40 17.27 4.00
CA LEU A 74 1.20 16.70 2.67
C LEU A 74 0.21 15.54 2.76
N LYS A 75 -0.69 15.46 1.77
CA LYS A 75 -1.65 14.37 1.62
C LYS A 75 -1.83 14.04 0.15
N ASN A 76 -1.52 12.81 -0.23
CA ASN A 76 -1.74 12.25 -1.57
C ASN A 76 -2.75 11.10 -1.48
N LYS A 77 -3.56 10.92 -2.52
CA LYS A 77 -4.52 9.82 -2.63
C LYS A 77 -4.15 8.91 -3.78
N ILE A 78 -4.25 7.61 -3.57
CA ILE A 78 -3.89 6.58 -4.54
C ILE A 78 -4.99 5.53 -4.56
N GLN A 79 -5.45 5.16 -5.76
CA GLN A 79 -6.43 4.10 -5.92
C GLN A 79 -5.71 2.77 -6.18
N LEU A 80 -5.88 1.79 -5.29
CA LEU A 80 -5.39 0.44 -5.50
C LEU A 80 -6.44 -0.39 -6.23
N HIS A 81 -6.06 -0.92 -7.39
CA HIS A 81 -6.84 -1.92 -8.13
C HIS A 81 -6.13 -3.27 -8.05
N LEU A 82 -6.84 -4.30 -7.59
CA LEU A 82 -6.34 -5.67 -7.61
C LEU A 82 -6.92 -6.38 -8.84
N LEU A 83 -6.03 -6.93 -9.66
CA LEU A 83 -6.44 -7.71 -10.83
C LEU A 83 -6.65 -9.16 -10.41
N ASP A 84 -7.82 -9.70 -10.73
CA ASP A 84 -8.03 -11.14 -10.66
C ASP A 84 -7.43 -11.79 -11.91
N LEU A 85 -6.30 -12.48 -11.73
CA LEU A 85 -5.60 -13.17 -12.81
C LEU A 85 -6.34 -14.44 -13.28
N ALA A 86 -7.53 -14.75 -12.75
CA ALA A 86 -8.35 -15.88 -13.20
C ALA A 86 -9.07 -15.66 -14.55
N GLN A 87 -8.90 -14.50 -15.22
CA GLN A 87 -9.56 -14.20 -16.51
C GLN A 87 -8.68 -14.37 -17.76
N THR A 88 -7.71 -15.29 -17.76
CA THR A 88 -7.28 -15.90 -19.04
C THR A 88 -8.09 -17.18 -19.22
N GLN A 89 -9.34 -17.05 -19.69
CA GLN A 89 -10.05 -18.22 -20.19
C GLN A 89 -9.28 -18.72 -21.42
N LEU A 90 -8.62 -19.88 -21.30
CA LEU A 90 -8.16 -20.63 -22.45
C LEU A 90 -9.36 -20.88 -23.39
N PRO A 91 -9.18 -20.85 -24.72
CA PRO A 91 -10.24 -21.15 -25.68
C PRO A 91 -10.98 -22.43 -25.28
N LYS A 92 -12.31 -22.40 -25.37
CA LYS A 92 -13.24 -23.45 -24.88
C LYS A 92 -13.11 -24.81 -25.57
N ASP A 93 -12.14 -25.01 -26.45
CA ASP A 93 -12.04 -26.21 -27.29
C ASP A 93 -10.87 -27.14 -26.95
N SER A 94 -10.18 -26.95 -25.81
CA SER A 94 -9.15 -27.90 -25.37
C SER A 94 -9.65 -28.80 -24.23
N ASN A 95 -9.91 -30.06 -24.58
CA ASN A 95 -10.09 -31.15 -23.63
C ASN A 95 -8.81 -31.35 -22.80
N TYR A 96 -8.69 -30.67 -21.66
CA TYR A 96 -7.73 -31.03 -20.62
C TYR A 96 -8.40 -31.03 -19.25
N SER A 97 -8.45 -32.22 -18.66
CA SER A 97 -8.93 -32.53 -17.32
C SER A 97 -8.05 -31.89 -16.23
N THR A 98 -8.72 -31.31 -15.23
CA THR A 98 -8.25 -31.11 -13.84
C THR A 98 -6.78 -30.71 -13.66
N GLY A 99 -6.50 -29.42 -13.86
CA GLY A 99 -5.34 -28.75 -13.30
C GLY A 99 -5.79 -27.72 -12.24
N ARG A 100 -5.32 -27.87 -11.00
CA ARG A 100 -5.47 -26.87 -9.93
C ARG A 100 -5.15 -25.48 -10.50
N LYS A 101 -6.11 -24.55 -10.44
CA LYS A 101 -5.85 -23.14 -10.73
C LYS A 101 -4.79 -22.65 -9.73
N LYS A 102 -3.54 -22.53 -10.15
CA LYS A 102 -2.54 -21.75 -9.42
C LYS A 102 -2.96 -20.30 -9.57
N GLN A 103 -3.70 -19.81 -8.59
CA GLN A 103 -3.95 -18.39 -8.43
C GLN A 103 -2.59 -17.72 -8.27
N ALA A 104 -2.25 -16.84 -9.22
CA ALA A 104 -1.04 -16.05 -9.13
C ALA A 104 -1.21 -15.08 -7.94
N ASN A 105 -0.74 -15.54 -6.78
CA ASN A 105 -0.57 -14.72 -5.59
C ASN A 105 0.50 -13.68 -5.91
N LEU A 106 0.09 -12.43 -6.18
CA LEU A 106 0.98 -11.30 -5.97
C LEU A 106 1.36 -11.35 -4.48
N GLN A 107 2.59 -11.74 -4.19
CA GLN A 107 3.05 -11.94 -2.81
C GLN A 107 3.13 -10.62 -2.06
N TYR A 108 3.30 -9.51 -2.78
CA TYR A 108 3.33 -8.16 -2.25
C TYR A 108 3.01 -7.11 -3.33
N ILE A 109 2.55 -5.93 -2.92
CA ILE A 109 2.41 -4.73 -3.73
C ILE A 109 3.08 -3.58 -2.99
N ASP A 110 3.92 -2.82 -3.70
CA ASP A 110 4.50 -1.57 -3.21
C ASP A 110 3.67 -0.40 -3.75
N ILE A 111 3.08 0.41 -2.85
CA ILE A 111 2.30 1.59 -3.20
C ILE A 111 3.20 2.83 -3.06
N LEU A 112 3.43 3.51 -4.19
CA LEU A 112 4.29 4.70 -4.32
C LEU A 112 3.47 5.98 -4.20
N TYR A 113 4.06 7.06 -3.67
CA TYR A 113 3.37 8.32 -3.32
C TYR A 113 4.03 9.58 -3.88
#